data_AF-A0A7Y0GSF2-F1
#
_entry.id   AF-A0A7Y0GSF2-F1
#
_cell.length_a   1.000
_cell.length_b   1.000
_cell.length_c   1.000
_cell.angle_alpha   90.00
_cell.angle_beta   90.00
_cell.angle_gamma   90.00
#
_symmetry.space_group_name_H-M   'P 1'
#
loop_
_entity.id
_entity.type
_entity.pdbx_description
1 polymer ?
#
loop_
_entity_poly.entity_id
_entity_poly.type
_entity_poly.pdbx_seq_one_letter_code
_entity_poly.pdbx_strand_id
1 'polypeptide(L)'
;MKKMLLALVSIALTATVSIAAETQLDKAAKDDIARHRAMAAAHEAAAKCLEAGNKDEVCEKELQASCKGLAIGKFCGMKHEH
;
A
#
# COMPACT_ATOMS: atom_id res chain seq x y z
N MET A 1 48.84 -22.22 -1.00
CA MET A 1 48.51 -20.99 -0.23
C MET A 1 48.17 -19.78 -1.10
N LYS A 2 48.93 -19.48 -2.16
CA LYS A 2 48.64 -18.33 -3.06
C LYS A 2 47.27 -18.40 -3.78
N LYS A 3 46.81 -19.59 -4.14
CA LYS A 3 45.49 -19.84 -4.76
C LYS A 3 44.31 -19.63 -3.79
N MET A 4 44.51 -19.86 -2.49
CA MET A 4 43.49 -19.62 -1.45
C MET A 4 43.38 -18.14 -1.11
N LEU A 5 44.50 -17.41 -1.10
CA LEU A 5 44.50 -15.95 -0.96
C LEU A 5 43.79 -15.27 -2.14
N LEU A 6 44.00 -15.78 -3.37
CA LEU A 6 43.30 -15.30 -4.55
C LEU A 6 41.79 -15.56 -4.49
N ALA A 7 41.37 -16.72 -3.96
CA ALA A 7 39.95 -17.04 -3.78
C ALA A 7 39.28 -16.18 -2.70
N LEU A 8 39.97 -15.87 -1.58
CA LEU A 8 39.43 -15.03 -0.52
C LEU A 8 39.25 -13.55 -0.95
N VAL A 9 40.17 -13.02 -1.75
CA VAL A 9 40.08 -11.64 -2.27
C VAL A 9 38.91 -11.49 -3.26
N SER A 10 38.61 -12.52 -4.05
CA SER A 10 37.48 -12.50 -4.99
C SER A 10 36.12 -12.50 -4.29
N ILE A 11 36.00 -13.16 -3.12
CA ILE A 11 34.74 -13.21 -2.35
C ILE A 11 34.51 -11.91 -1.58
N ALA A 12 35.57 -11.21 -1.17
CA ALA A 12 35.45 -9.94 -0.47
C ALA A 12 34.99 -8.77 -1.37
N LEU A 13 35.19 -8.87 -2.70
CA LEU A 13 34.91 -7.78 -3.63
C LEU A 13 33.43 -7.68 -4.06
N THR A 14 32.60 -8.69 -3.77
CA THR A 14 31.17 -8.68 -4.11
C THR A 14 30.26 -8.17 -3.00
N ALA A 15 30.81 -7.78 -1.84
CA ALA A 15 30.02 -7.44 -0.65
C ALA A 15 29.58 -5.97 -0.53
N THR A 16 29.90 -5.11 -1.50
CA THR A 16 29.59 -3.67 -1.42
C THR A 16 28.82 -3.20 -2.64
N VAL A 17 27.48 -3.19 -2.52
CA VAL A 17 26.56 -2.09 -2.92
C VAL A 17 25.14 -2.65 -2.77
N SER A 18 24.58 -2.46 -1.57
CA SER A 18 23.13 -2.39 -1.40
C SER A 18 22.82 -0.96 -1.01
N ILE A 19 22.99 -0.04 -1.97
CA ILE A 19 22.36 1.27 -1.87
C ILE A 19 20.90 1.00 -2.20
N ALA A 20 20.07 0.81 -1.17
CA ALA A 20 18.64 1.01 -1.31
C ALA A 20 18.49 2.47 -1.75
N ALA A 21 18.32 2.69 -3.06
CA ALA A 21 18.06 4.02 -3.57
C ALA A 21 16.83 4.53 -2.84
N GLU A 22 16.99 5.56 -2.01
CA GLU A 22 15.87 6.35 -1.54
C GLU A 22 15.26 6.97 -2.80
N THR A 23 14.27 6.29 -3.36
CA THR A 23 13.51 6.81 -4.49
C THR A 23 12.80 8.04 -3.95
N GLN A 24 13.31 9.23 -4.29
CA GLN A 24 12.61 10.45 -4.00
C GLN A 24 11.32 10.40 -4.82
N LEU A 25 10.21 10.04 -4.17
CA LEU A 25 8.92 9.91 -4.84
C LEU A 25 8.56 11.23 -5.50
N ASP A 26 8.20 11.14 -6.78
CA ASP A 26 7.62 12.27 -7.49
C ASP A 26 6.26 12.65 -6.88
N LYS A 27 5.74 13.79 -7.31
CA LYS A 27 4.47 14.32 -6.79
C LYS A 27 3.30 13.37 -7.09
N ALA A 28 3.28 12.75 -8.27
CA ALA A 28 2.20 11.84 -8.65
C ALA A 28 2.15 10.61 -7.74
N ALA A 29 3.30 10.02 -7.42
CA ALA A 29 3.41 8.92 -6.48
C ALA A 29 2.95 9.31 -5.06
N LYS A 30 3.28 10.53 -4.60
CA LYS A 30 2.81 11.02 -3.29
C LYS A 30 1.30 11.24 -3.25
N ASP A 31 0.74 11.85 -4.29
CA ASP A 31 -0.70 12.09 -4.41
C ASP A 31 -1.47 10.75 -4.48
N ASP A 32 -0.92 9.77 -5.21
CA ASP A 32 -1.47 8.42 -5.33
C ASP A 32 -1.45 7.68 -3.98
N ILE A 33 -0.35 7.76 -3.22
CA ILE A 33 -0.27 7.20 -1.85
C ILE A 33 -1.31 7.86 -0.94
N ALA A 34 -1.45 9.18 -1.00
CA ALA A 34 -2.45 9.89 -0.19
C ALA A 34 -3.87 9.41 -0.52
N ARG A 35 -4.19 9.25 -1.82
CA ARG A 35 -5.47 8.70 -2.29
C ARG A 35 -5.71 7.29 -1.75
N HIS A 36 -4.73 6.39 -1.85
CA HIS A 36 -4.85 5.02 -1.35
C HIS A 36 -5.03 4.96 0.17
N ARG A 37 -4.35 5.82 0.93
CA ARG A 37 -4.54 5.91 2.39
C ARG A 37 -5.94 6.40 2.75
N ALA A 38 -6.48 7.36 2.02
CA ALA A 38 -7.85 7.82 2.23
C ALA A 38 -8.88 6.72 1.91
N MET A 39 -8.67 5.93 0.86
CA MET A 39 -9.50 4.75 0.56
C MET A 39 -9.44 3.72 1.69
N ALA A 40 -8.24 3.40 2.18
CA ALA A 40 -8.06 2.43 3.27
C ALA A 40 -8.80 2.88 4.54
N ALA A 41 -8.72 4.16 4.89
CA ALA A 41 -9.45 4.72 6.04
C ALA A 41 -10.97 4.62 5.86
N ALA A 42 -11.50 4.83 4.64
CA ALA A 42 -12.92 4.68 4.36
C ALA A 42 -13.39 3.22 4.52
N HIS A 43 -12.60 2.25 4.02
CA HIS A 43 -12.90 0.82 4.17
C HIS A 43 -12.79 0.36 5.62
N GLU A 44 -11.80 0.84 6.38
CA GLU A 44 -11.67 0.56 7.81
C GLU A 44 -12.86 1.13 8.60
N ALA A 45 -13.34 2.34 8.28
CA ALA A 45 -14.52 2.91 8.89
C ALA A 45 -15.79 2.08 8.60
N ALA A 46 -15.94 1.58 7.36
CA ALA A 46 -17.02 0.68 7.01
C ALA A 46 -16.97 -0.63 7.80
N ALA A 47 -15.77 -1.23 7.94
CA ALA A 47 -15.58 -2.43 8.76
C ALA A 47 -15.96 -2.18 10.23
N LYS A 48 -15.51 -1.08 10.82
CA LYS A 48 -15.88 -0.70 12.20
C LYS A 48 -17.38 -0.43 12.36
N CYS A 49 -18.02 0.15 11.35
CA CYS A 49 -19.46 0.33 11.34
C CYS A 49 -20.20 -1.01 11.42
N LEU A 50 -19.74 -2.03 10.68
CA LEU A 50 -20.28 -3.39 10.74
C LEU A 50 -19.97 -4.08 12.08
N GLU A 51 -18.74 -3.94 12.59
CA GLU A 51 -18.35 -4.48 13.91
C GLU A 51 -19.21 -3.94 15.05
N ALA A 52 -19.70 -2.70 14.93
CA ALA A 52 -20.63 -2.08 15.87
C ALA A 52 -22.08 -2.62 15.76
N GLY A 53 -22.35 -3.54 14.83
CA GLY A 53 -23.66 -4.15 14.62
C GLY A 53 -24.63 -3.30 13.80
N ASN A 54 -24.14 -2.29 13.08
CA ASN A 54 -24.97 -1.54 12.15
C ASN A 54 -25.34 -2.38 10.92
N LYS A 55 -26.43 -2.01 10.25
CA LYS A 55 -26.85 -2.66 9.00
C LYS A 55 -25.88 -2.32 7.86
N ASP A 56 -25.64 -3.29 6.99
CA ASP A 56 -24.79 -3.15 5.80
C ASP A 56 -25.16 -1.92 4.96
N GLU A 57 -26.45 -1.65 4.75
CA GLU A 57 -26.94 -0.49 4.00
C GLU A 57 -26.47 0.86 4.58
N VAL A 58 -26.33 0.96 5.91
CA VAL A 58 -25.86 2.17 6.58
C VAL A 58 -24.36 2.33 6.34
N CYS A 59 -23.60 1.26 6.58
CA CYS A 59 -22.14 1.26 6.45
C CYS A 59 -21.70 1.44 4.99
N GLU A 60 -22.43 0.85 4.03
CA GLU A 60 -22.16 1.02 2.60
C GLU A 60 -22.43 2.46 2.16
N LYS A 61 -23.51 3.08 2.65
CA LYS A 61 -23.81 4.49 2.33
C LYS A 61 -22.74 5.43 2.87
N GLU A 62 -22.23 5.18 4.06
CA GLU A 62 -21.14 5.95 4.66
C GLU A 62 -19.80 5.75 3.91
N LEU A 63 -19.51 4.50 3.50
CA LEU A 63 -18.38 4.17 2.64
C LEU A 63 -18.46 4.91 1.29
N GLN A 64 -19.62 4.88 0.64
CA GLN A 64 -19.84 5.57 -0.64
C GLN A 64 -19.66 7.08 -0.50
N ALA A 65 -20.13 7.68 0.59
CA ALA A 65 -19.94 9.10 0.86
C ALA A 65 -18.45 9.44 1.07
N SER A 66 -17.73 8.62 1.82
CA SER A 66 -16.33 8.84 2.19
C SER A 66 -15.34 8.53 1.06
N CYS A 67 -15.68 7.61 0.17
CA CYS A 67 -14.83 7.19 -0.95
C CYS A 67 -15.16 7.87 -2.30
N LYS A 68 -16.21 8.69 -2.36
CA LYS A 68 -16.62 9.36 -3.59
C LYS A 68 -15.47 10.20 -4.16
N GLY A 69 -15.04 9.86 -5.38
CA GLY A 69 -13.96 10.55 -6.09
C GLY A 69 -12.54 10.09 -5.73
N LEU A 70 -12.38 9.14 -4.80
CA LEU A 70 -11.07 8.55 -4.46
C LEU A 70 -10.77 7.30 -5.29
N ALA A 71 -11.77 6.46 -5.53
CA ALA A 71 -11.62 5.20 -6.24
C ALA A 71 -12.55 5.10 -7.46
N ILE A 72 -12.36 4.05 -8.27
CA ILE A 72 -13.15 3.80 -9.47
C ILE A 72 -14.42 3.04 -9.10
N GLY A 73 -15.55 3.48 -9.66
CA GLY A 73 -16.84 2.81 -9.54
C GLY A 73 -17.58 3.10 -8.23
N LYS A 74 -18.81 2.59 -8.14
CA LYS A 74 -19.72 2.84 -7.00
C LYS A 74 -19.21 2.24 -5.68
N PHE A 75 -18.47 1.13 -5.75
CA PHE A 75 -18.04 0.33 -4.60
C PHE A 75 -16.58 0.58 -4.19
N CYS A 76 -16.06 1.77 -4.46
CA CYS A 76 -14.72 2.17 -4.01
C CYS A 76 -13.60 1.19 -4.42
N GLY A 77 -13.67 0.64 -5.65
CA GLY A 77 -12.70 -0.35 -6.16
C GLY A 77 -12.87 -1.78 -5.65
N MET A 78 -13.84 -2.06 -4.76
CA MET A 78 -14.18 -3.43 -4.36
C MET A 78 -15.22 -4.03 -5.28
N LYS A 79 -15.24 -5.37 -5.35
CA LYS A 79 -16.39 -6.08 -5.88
C LYS A 79 -17.53 -5.95 -4.88
N HIS A 80 -18.75 -5.82 -5.40
CA HIS A 80 -19.92 -5.95 -4.57
C HIS A 80 -20.07 -7.44 -4.24
N GLU A 81 -19.64 -7.84 -3.04
CA GLU A 81 -19.80 -9.19 -2.51
C GLU A 81 -20.54 -9.07 -1.17
N HIS A 82 -21.86 -8.96 -1.26
CA HIS A 82 -22.80 -9.05 -0.14
C HIS A 82 -23.94 -9.98 -0.53
#